data_AF-A0A7X9KRS7-F1
#
_entry.id   AF-A0A7X9KRS7-F1
#
_cell.length_a   1.000
_cell.length_b   1.000
_cell.length_c   1.000
_cell.angle_alpha   90.00
_cell.angle_beta   90.00
_cell.angle_gamma   90.00
#
_symmetry.space_group_name_H-M   'P 1'
#
loop_
_entity.id
_entity.type
_entity.pdbx_description
1 polymer ?
#
loop_
_entity_poly.entity_id
_entity_poly.type
_entity_poly.pdbx_seq_one_letter_code
_entity_poly.pdbx_strand_id
1 'polypeptide(L)' 'ASNLKWTLLGAPEILYEGPTGIYTTAANHPPETNHYHITSGDIALFMVNELNNNEFVRERVGISN' A
#
# COMPACT_ATOMS: atom_id res chain seq x y z
N ALA A 1 -9.95 -16.58 -14.42
CA ALA A 1 -9.54 -15.31 -13.79
C ALA A 1 -10.37 -14.18 -14.41
N SER A 2 -10.77 -13.17 -13.63
CA SER A 2 -11.48 -12.00 -14.19
C SER A 2 -10.50 -11.08 -14.94
N ASN A 3 -11.00 -10.27 -15.87
CA ASN A 3 -10.20 -9.24 -16.55
C ASN A 3 -10.00 -7.97 -15.70
N LEU A 4 -10.50 -7.97 -14.46
CA LEU A 4 -10.42 -6.83 -13.55
C LEU A 4 -8.95 -6.45 -13.29
N LYS A 5 -8.67 -5.15 -13.35
CA LYS A 5 -7.43 -4.57 -12.82
C LYS A 5 -7.72 -4.20 -11.38
N TRP A 6 -7.08 -4.89 -10.44
CA TRP A 6 -7.29 -4.72 -9.01
C TRP A 6 -5.94 -4.63 -8.32
N THR A 7 -5.86 -3.86 -7.25
CA THR A 7 -4.71 -3.83 -6.34
C THR A 7 -5.28 -4.03 -4.95
N LEU A 8 -4.79 -5.03 -4.22
CA LEU A 8 -5.31 -5.36 -2.89
C LEU A 8 -4.29 -4.98 -1.81
N LEU A 9 -4.62 -4.02 -0.96
CA LEU A 9 -3.73 -3.56 0.10
C LEU A 9 -3.79 -4.48 1.33
N GLY A 10 -2.64 -5.02 1.74
CA GLY A 10 -2.44 -5.72 3.01
C GLY A 10 -1.82 -4.78 4.04
N ALA A 11 -2.62 -3.88 4.60
CA ALA A 11 -2.17 -2.93 5.62
C ALA A 11 -2.04 -3.60 7.00
N PRO A 12 -1.02 -3.23 7.80
CA PRO A 12 -0.89 -3.60 9.21
C PRO A 12 -1.79 -2.70 10.07
N GLU A 13 -1.41 -2.38 11.32
CA GLU A 13 -2.16 -1.44 12.14
C GLU A 13 -2.27 -0.07 11.45
N ILE A 14 -3.47 0.51 11.40
CA ILE A 14 -3.70 1.79 10.74
C ILE A 14 -3.76 2.89 11.80
N LEU A 15 -2.82 3.83 11.75
CA LEU A 15 -2.80 5.01 12.61
C LEU A 15 -3.57 6.15 11.94
N TYR A 16 -4.44 6.83 12.71
CA TYR A 16 -5.28 7.94 12.22
C TYR A 16 -4.51 9.26 12.11
N GLU A 17 -3.46 9.26 11.28
CA GLU A 17 -2.55 10.37 11.06
C GLU A 17 -2.50 10.77 9.58
N GLY A 18 -1.96 11.96 9.32
CA GLY A 18 -1.75 12.50 7.97
C GLY A 18 -0.59 11.81 7.23
N PRO A 19 -0.41 12.11 5.93
CA PRO A 19 0.64 11.48 5.13
C PRO A 19 2.01 11.97 5.58
N THR A 20 2.93 11.03 5.78
CA THR A 20 4.35 11.33 6.02
C THR A 20 5.14 11.36 4.72
N GLY A 21 4.66 10.67 3.68
CA GLY A 21 5.38 10.44 2.43
C GLY A 21 6.47 9.37 2.54
N ILE A 22 6.61 8.72 3.69
CA ILE A 22 7.65 7.73 3.98
C ILE A 22 6.96 6.39 4.23
N TYR A 23 6.83 5.57 3.21
CA TYR A 23 6.30 4.21 3.32
C TYR A 23 7.02 3.28 2.33
N THR A 24 7.03 1.99 2.64
CA THR A 24 7.56 0.94 1.77
C THR A 24 6.44 0.00 1.34
N THR A 25 6.55 -0.52 0.12
CA THR A 25 5.58 -1.45 -0.46
C THR A 25 6.26 -2.69 -1.00
N ALA A 26 5.56 -3.82 -0.96
CA ALA A 26 6.04 -5.07 -1.51
C ALA A 26 4.92 -5.87 -2.19
N ALA A 27 5.23 -6.46 -3.34
CA ALA A 27 4.29 -7.25 -4.12
C ALA A 27 4.23 -8.70 -3.61
N ASN A 28 3.03 -9.14 -3.24
CA ASN A 28 2.69 -10.49 -2.80
C ASN A 28 3.37 -10.96 -1.51
N HIS A 29 4.02 -10.07 -0.77
CA HIS A 29 4.58 -10.31 0.56
C HIS A 29 4.62 -9.01 1.38
N PRO A 30 4.80 -9.08 2.72
CA PRO A 30 5.05 -7.90 3.54
C PRO A 30 6.39 -7.22 3.17
N PRO A 31 6.53 -5.89 3.33
CA PRO A 31 7.81 -5.20 3.17
C PRO A 31 8.86 -5.73 4.14
N GLU A 32 10.15 -5.70 3.75
CA GLU A 32 11.24 -6.17 4.63
C GLU A 32 11.40 -5.28 5.88
N THR A 33 11.25 -3.96 5.70
CA THR A 33 11.16 -3.00 6.81
C THR A 33 9.68 -2.81 7.16
N ASN A 34 9.18 -3.67 8.04
CA ASN A 34 7.81 -3.62 8.52
C ASN A 34 7.78 -3.08 9.95
N HIS A 35 7.39 -1.82 10.11
CA HIS A 35 7.17 -1.20 11.42
C HIS A 35 5.81 -1.59 12.04
N TYR A 36 5.07 -2.51 11.39
CA TYR A 36 3.77 -3.02 11.80
C TYR A 36 2.69 -1.95 11.93
N HIS A 37 2.91 -0.77 11.33
CA HIS A 37 1.94 0.30 11.25
C HIS A 37 2.01 1.03 9.91
N ILE A 38 0.92 1.68 9.55
CA ILE A 38 0.84 2.60 8.42
C ILE A 38 -0.12 3.74 8.78
N THR A 39 0.18 4.98 8.40
CA THR A 39 -0.74 6.10 8.58
C THR A 39 -1.86 6.04 7.54
N SER A 40 -3.07 6.47 7.93
CA SER A 40 -4.18 6.60 7.00
C SER A 40 -3.88 7.54 5.82
N GLY A 41 -3.05 8.57 6.06
CA GLY A 41 -2.59 9.48 5.03
C GLY A 41 -1.63 8.82 4.03
N ASP A 42 -0.71 7.98 4.47
CA ASP A 42 0.20 7.27 3.56
C ASP A 42 -0.50 6.17 2.76
N ILE A 43 -1.53 5.54 3.33
CA ILE A 43 -2.46 4.70 2.56
C ILE A 43 -3.10 5.52 1.43
N ALA A 44 -3.65 6.69 1.74
CA ALA A 44 -4.30 7.54 0.75
C ALA A 44 -3.31 8.01 -0.34
N LEU A 45 -2.09 8.37 0.06
CA LEU A 45 -1.01 8.76 -0.85
C LEU A 45 -0.63 7.59 -1.78
N PHE A 46 -0.47 6.39 -1.23
CA PHE A 46 -0.25 5.18 -2.03
C PHE A 46 -1.38 4.95 -3.04
N MET A 47 -2.64 5.04 -2.62
CA MET A 47 -3.79 4.82 -3.52
C MET A 47 -3.81 5.82 -4.68
N VAL A 48 -3.53 7.10 -4.42
CA VAL A 48 -3.43 8.12 -5.48
C VAL A 48 -2.28 7.82 -6.44
N ASN A 49 -1.11 7.43 -5.91
CA ASN A 49 0.05 7.09 -6.73
C ASN A 49 -0.20 5.86 -7.61
N GLU A 50 -0.80 4.81 -7.06
CA GLU A 50 -1.09 3.57 -7.79
C GLU A 50 -2.12 3.79 -8.91
N LEU A 51 -3.11 4.67 -8.71
CA LEU A 51 -4.07 5.03 -9.78
C LEU A 51 -3.38 5.71 -10.97
N ASN A 52 -2.31 6.48 -10.71
CA ASN A 52 -1.55 7.15 -11.75
C ASN A 52 -0.52 6.23 -12.42
N ASN A 53 0.18 5.41 -11.64
CA ASN A 53 1.33 4.65 -12.12
C ASN A 53 0.99 3.22 -12.56
N ASN A 54 -0.07 2.61 -12.01
CA ASN A 54 -0.47 1.22 -12.27
C ASN A 54 0.67 0.20 -12.03
N GLU A 55 1.40 0.34 -10.93
CA GLU A 55 2.57 -0.48 -10.62
C GLU A 55 2.19 -1.88 -10.11
N PHE A 56 1.08 -2.00 -9.38
CA PHE A 56 0.70 -3.22 -8.66
C PHE A 56 -0.59 -3.85 -9.21
N VAL A 57 -0.81 -3.74 -10.52
CA VAL A 57 -2.01 -4.27 -11.18
C VAL A 57 -2.07 -5.80 -11.05
N ARG A 58 -3.14 -6.26 -10.40
CA ARG A 58 -3.46 -7.66 -10.05
C ARG A 58 -2.54 -8.25 -8.98
N GLU A 59 -2.05 -7.40 -8.09
CA GLU A 59 -1.15 -7.80 -7.01
C GLU A 59 -1.73 -7.49 -5.63
N ARG A 60 -1.30 -8.29 -4.65
CA ARG A 60 -1.51 -7.97 -3.23
C ARG A 60 -0.31 -7.15 -2.77
N VAL A 61 -0.53 -6.00 -2.19
CA VAL A 61 0.54 -5.07 -1.81
C VAL A 61 0.63 -4.99 -0.31
N GLY A 62 1.73 -5.47 0.27
CA GLY A 62 2.08 -5.16 1.66
C GLY A 62 2.57 -3.73 1.74
N ILE A 63 2.16 -2.99 2.79
CA ILE A 63 2.56 -1.59 3.00
C ILE A 63 2.94 -1.37 4.48
N SER A 64 3.96 -0.57 4.74
CA SER A 64 4.37 -0.13 6.09
C SER A 64 4.97 1.25 6.00
N ASN A 65 4.78 2.09 7.02
CA ASN A 65 5.67 3.23 7.25
C ASN A 65 7.08 2.75 7.58
#